data_AF-A0A258B8F1-F1
#
_entry.id   AF-A0A258B8F1-F1
#
_cell.length_a   1.000
_cell.length_b   1.000
_cell.length_c   1.000
_cell.angle_alpha   90.00
_cell.angle_beta   90.00
_cell.angle_gamma   90.00
#
_symmetry.space_group_name_H-M   'P 1'
#
loop_
_entity.id
_entity.type
_entity.pdbx_description
1 polymer ?
#
loop_
_entity_poly.entity_id
_entity_poly.type
_entity_poly.pdbx_seq_one_letter_code
_entity_poly.pdbx_strand_id
1 'polypeptide(L)'
;MITLNPGQVPLSQWRAIYRGAAFTLNPDCLPKVAESAAAIGRILSKGEPVYGINTGFGKLASTRIDDADLATLQRNIILSHAAGVGAPSPRSVVRLMMALKLVSLAQGASGIRTETLELMQAMLDHDLIPVVPCQGSVGASGDLAPLSHMAATMIGVGEIETPQGVWAASEALKSAGLSPLTPGPKEGLALLNGTQFSTANALAGLFEAEVLMQTALVTGALSTEAAKGSDAPFDPRIHNLRRHKGQIDTAASLRELMGGSAIRA
;
A
#
# COMPACT_ATOMS: atom_id res chain seq x y z
N MET A 1 -17.39 8.00 -0.96
CA MET A 1 -16.70 6.71 -0.86
C MET A 1 -16.18 6.36 -2.25
N ILE A 2 -14.90 6.00 -2.39
CA ILE A 2 -14.26 5.68 -3.68
C ILE A 2 -14.43 4.19 -3.98
N THR A 3 -14.83 3.82 -5.20
CA THR A 3 -14.82 2.41 -5.64
C THR A 3 -13.52 2.11 -6.39
N LEU A 4 -12.77 1.12 -5.93
CA LEU A 4 -11.51 0.70 -6.54
C LEU A 4 -11.72 -0.50 -7.46
N ASN A 5 -11.31 -0.37 -8.71
CA ASN A 5 -11.25 -1.47 -9.67
C ASN A 5 -9.87 -2.13 -9.59
N PRO A 6 -9.75 -3.40 -9.14
CA PRO A 6 -8.46 -4.08 -9.06
C PRO A 6 -7.68 -4.06 -10.37
N GLY A 7 -6.41 -3.64 -10.30
CA GLY A 7 -5.53 -3.51 -11.46
C GLY A 7 -5.69 -2.22 -12.29
N GLN A 8 -6.67 -1.37 -11.98
CA GLN A 8 -6.97 -0.15 -12.74
C GLN A 8 -7.20 1.08 -11.85
N VAL A 9 -6.50 1.17 -10.72
CA VAL A 9 -6.64 2.30 -9.79
C VAL A 9 -5.71 3.44 -10.21
N PRO A 10 -6.24 4.63 -10.58
CA PRO A 10 -5.41 5.78 -10.95
C PRO A 10 -4.70 6.41 -9.74
N LEU A 11 -3.59 7.11 -9.99
CA LEU A 11 -2.81 7.81 -8.96
C LEU A 11 -3.64 8.78 -8.12
N SER A 12 -4.65 9.44 -8.70
CA SER A 12 -5.53 10.36 -7.98
C SER A 12 -6.32 9.67 -6.87
N GLN A 13 -6.76 8.43 -7.07
CA GLN A 13 -7.46 7.66 -6.04
C GLN A 13 -6.49 7.20 -4.94
N TRP A 14 -5.26 6.79 -5.30
CA TRP A 14 -4.22 6.49 -4.32
C TRP A 14 -3.87 7.70 -3.46
N ARG A 15 -3.76 8.89 -4.07
CA ARG A 15 -3.56 10.14 -3.35
C ARG A 15 -4.72 10.42 -2.40
N ALA A 16 -5.96 10.26 -2.84
CA ALA A 16 -7.13 10.44 -1.99
C ALA A 16 -7.12 9.49 -0.79
N ILE A 17 -6.80 8.21 -0.99
CA ILE A 17 -6.68 7.20 0.08
C ILE A 17 -5.56 7.56 1.04
N TYR A 18 -4.39 7.96 0.53
CA TYR A 18 -3.28 8.44 1.35
C TYR A 18 -3.68 9.65 2.22
N ARG A 19 -4.55 10.53 1.71
CA ARG A 19 -5.13 11.67 2.44
C ARG A 19 -6.36 11.31 3.30
N GLY A 20 -6.69 10.02 3.44
CA GLY A 20 -7.73 9.55 4.36
C GLY A 20 -9.10 9.27 3.73
N ALA A 21 -9.24 9.28 2.40
CA ALA A 21 -10.51 8.96 1.76
C ALA A 21 -10.92 7.49 2.05
N ALA A 22 -12.20 7.30 2.36
CA ALA A 22 -12.84 5.99 2.46
C ALA A 22 -13.02 5.36 1.07
N PHE A 23 -12.83 4.05 0.98
CA PHE A 23 -12.94 3.32 -0.27
C PHE A 23 -13.50 1.91 -0.07
N THR A 24 -14.01 1.32 -1.14
CA THR A 24 -14.42 -0.08 -1.20
C THR A 24 -13.92 -0.72 -2.49
N LEU A 25 -13.75 -2.04 -2.51
CA LEU A 25 -13.47 -2.78 -3.72
C LEU A 25 -14.72 -2.86 -4.61
N ASN A 26 -14.52 -2.84 -5.93
CA ASN A 26 -15.60 -3.21 -6.84
C ASN A 26 -15.97 -4.70 -6.61
N PRO A 27 -17.23 -5.02 -6.26
CA PRO A 27 -17.65 -6.40 -5.97
C PRO A 27 -17.49 -7.36 -7.16
N ASP A 28 -17.36 -6.86 -8.40
CA ASP A 28 -17.09 -7.66 -9.59
C ASP A 28 -15.78 -8.46 -9.50
N CYS A 29 -14.89 -8.12 -8.57
CA CYS A 29 -13.66 -8.89 -8.34
C CYS A 29 -13.88 -10.21 -7.57
N LEU A 30 -14.95 -10.32 -6.78
CA LEU A 30 -15.17 -11.41 -5.85
C LEU A 30 -15.26 -12.80 -6.53
N PRO A 31 -15.96 -12.98 -7.67
CA PRO A 31 -16.00 -14.27 -8.35
C PRO A 31 -14.61 -14.77 -8.76
N LYS A 32 -13.73 -13.86 -9.21
CA LYS A 32 -12.36 -14.21 -9.63
C LYS A 32 -11.49 -14.60 -8.43
N VAL A 33 -11.66 -13.93 -7.30
CA VAL A 33 -10.98 -14.28 -6.04
C VAL A 33 -11.43 -15.65 -5.56
N ALA A 34 -12.74 -15.90 -5.53
CA ALA A 34 -13.31 -17.19 -5.12
C ALA A 34 -12.80 -18.34 -5.99
N GLU A 35 -12.74 -18.17 -7.31
CA GLU A 35 -12.19 -19.18 -8.21
C GLU A 35 -10.69 -19.42 -7.99
N SER A 36 -9.92 -18.35 -7.73
CA SER A 36 -8.50 -18.46 -7.37
C SER A 36 -8.30 -19.25 -6.08
N ALA A 37 -9.16 -19.05 -5.07
CA ALA A 37 -9.15 -19.82 -3.83
C ALA A 37 -9.51 -21.30 -4.07
N ALA A 38 -10.55 -21.57 -4.86
CA ALA A 38 -10.96 -22.93 -5.22
C ALA A 38 -9.86 -23.70 -5.96
N ALA A 39 -9.06 -23.01 -6.78
CA ALA A 39 -7.90 -23.59 -7.44
C ALA A 39 -6.85 -24.14 -6.45
N ILE A 40 -6.66 -23.50 -5.29
CA ILE A 40 -5.75 -23.99 -4.25
C ILE A 40 -6.22 -25.35 -3.71
N GLY A 41 -7.53 -25.49 -3.47
CA GLY A 41 -8.11 -26.77 -3.06
C GLY A 41 -7.88 -27.89 -4.09
N ARG A 42 -8.07 -27.58 -5.38
CA ARG A 42 -7.82 -28.54 -6.49
C ARG A 42 -6.33 -28.88 -6.67
N ILE A 43 -5.43 -27.97 -6.33
CA ILE A 43 -3.98 -28.24 -6.34
C ILE A 43 -3.62 -29.17 -5.20
N LEU A 44 -4.12 -28.89 -3.99
CA LEU A 44 -3.89 -29.73 -2.81
C LEU A 44 -4.40 -31.15 -3.02
N SER A 45 -5.57 -31.33 -3.65
CA SER A 45 -6.14 -32.66 -3.90
C SER A 45 -5.30 -33.54 -4.83
N LYS A 46 -4.32 -32.98 -5.56
CA LYS A 46 -3.39 -33.75 -6.40
C LYS A 46 -2.25 -34.38 -5.58
N GLY A 47 -1.99 -33.90 -4.36
CA GLY A 47 -0.93 -34.41 -3.48
C GLY A 47 0.50 -34.01 -3.87
N GLU A 48 0.69 -33.37 -5.03
CA GLU A 48 2.01 -32.93 -5.52
C GLU A 48 2.57 -31.76 -4.68
N PRO A 49 3.90 -31.67 -4.49
CA PRO A 49 4.51 -30.54 -3.81
C PRO A 49 4.43 -29.27 -4.67
N VAL A 50 3.79 -28.23 -4.13
CA VAL A 50 3.65 -26.91 -4.76
C VAL A 50 4.12 -25.83 -3.80
N TYR A 51 5.08 -25.03 -4.28
CA TYR A 51 5.77 -24.01 -3.50
C TYR A 51 4.82 -23.08 -2.76
N GLY A 52 4.96 -23.02 -1.44
CA GLY A 52 4.19 -22.13 -0.57
C GLY A 52 2.72 -22.51 -0.39
N ILE A 53 2.28 -23.63 -0.98
CA ILE A 53 0.95 -24.21 -0.77
C ILE A 53 1.06 -25.37 0.24
N ASN A 54 1.85 -26.39 -0.09
CA ASN A 54 2.09 -27.58 0.76
C ASN A 54 3.58 -27.93 0.86
N THR A 55 4.47 -26.97 0.63
CA THR A 55 5.91 -27.12 0.89
C THR A 55 6.37 -26.11 1.93
N GLY A 56 7.57 -26.31 2.47
CA GLY A 56 8.27 -25.26 3.21
C GLY A 56 8.66 -24.07 2.31
N PHE A 57 9.31 -23.07 2.92
CA PHE A 57 9.74 -21.83 2.25
C PHE A 57 11.27 -21.76 2.16
N GLY A 58 11.79 -20.99 1.18
CA GLY A 58 13.23 -20.80 1.02
C GLY A 58 14.00 -22.12 0.87
N LYS A 59 14.89 -22.43 1.82
CA LYS A 59 15.67 -23.68 1.80
C LYS A 59 14.82 -24.95 1.82
N LEU A 60 13.58 -24.88 2.30
CA LEU A 60 12.64 -26.01 2.38
C LEU A 60 11.60 -26.00 1.24
N ALA A 61 11.83 -25.23 0.16
CA ALA A 61 10.91 -25.08 -0.96
C ALA A 61 10.51 -26.40 -1.65
N SER A 62 11.33 -27.45 -1.54
CA SER A 62 11.10 -28.77 -2.14
C SER A 62 10.58 -29.83 -1.16
N THR A 63 10.43 -29.48 0.12
CA THR A 63 9.99 -30.43 1.16
C THR A 63 8.49 -30.29 1.35
N ARG A 64 7.74 -31.35 1.03
CA ARG A 64 6.29 -31.41 1.28
C ARG A 64 6.03 -31.39 2.79
N ILE A 65 5.03 -30.61 3.20
CA ILE A 65 4.50 -30.51 4.56
C ILE A 65 3.15 -31.22 4.58
N ASP A 66 2.86 -31.92 5.67
CA ASP A 66 1.60 -32.62 5.81
C ASP A 66 0.42 -31.66 5.99
N ASP A 67 -0.75 -32.08 5.48
CA ASP A 67 -1.94 -31.24 5.40
C ASP A 67 -2.39 -30.72 6.78
N ALA A 68 -2.17 -31.53 7.82
CA ALA A 68 -2.46 -31.17 9.22
C ALA A 68 -1.60 -30.02 9.75
N ASP A 69 -0.39 -29.84 9.22
CA ASP A 69 0.57 -28.83 9.66
C ASP A 69 0.49 -27.54 8.83
N LEU A 70 -0.33 -27.51 7.76
CA LEU A 70 -0.37 -26.35 6.85
C LEU A 70 -0.84 -25.08 7.55
N ALA A 71 -1.87 -25.14 8.40
CA ALA A 71 -2.32 -23.96 9.14
C ALA A 71 -1.22 -23.39 10.06
N THR A 72 -0.51 -24.29 10.76
CA THR A 72 0.63 -23.96 11.61
C THR A 72 1.77 -23.35 10.79
N LEU A 73 2.06 -23.91 9.62
CA LEU A 73 3.07 -23.39 8.68
C LEU A 73 2.75 -21.94 8.27
N GLN A 74 1.49 -21.64 7.91
CA GLN A 74 1.08 -20.30 7.50
C GLN A 74 1.13 -19.29 8.66
N ARG A 75 0.77 -19.73 9.87
CA ARG A 75 0.97 -18.90 11.07
C ARG A 75 2.46 -18.62 11.33
N ASN A 76 3.29 -19.64 11.23
CA ASN A 76 4.72 -19.53 11.53
C ASN A 76 5.48 -18.66 10.53
N ILE A 77 5.14 -18.69 9.24
CA ILE A 77 5.77 -17.78 8.27
C ILE A 77 5.44 -16.32 8.61
N ILE A 78 4.18 -16.01 8.96
CA ILE A 78 3.78 -14.66 9.39
C ILE A 78 4.63 -14.20 10.58
N LEU A 79 4.69 -15.01 11.64
CA LEU A 79 5.40 -14.63 12.86
C LEU A 79 6.91 -14.55 12.70
N SER A 80 7.52 -15.51 12.00
CA SER A 80 8.98 -15.54 11.79
C SER A 80 9.49 -14.40 10.91
N HIS A 81 8.65 -13.88 10.01
CA HIS A 81 9.02 -12.79 9.11
C HIS A 81 8.62 -11.42 9.65
N ALA A 82 7.85 -11.32 10.75
CA ALA A 82 7.55 -10.07 11.45
C ALA A 82 8.77 -9.55 12.24
N ALA A 83 9.89 -9.37 11.53
CA ALA A 83 11.20 -9.01 12.05
C ALA A 83 11.63 -7.58 11.66
N GLY A 84 10.66 -6.72 11.29
CA GLY A 84 10.90 -5.30 11.09
C GLY A 84 11.31 -4.59 12.39
N VAL A 85 12.10 -3.52 12.27
CA VAL A 85 12.67 -2.76 13.40
C VAL A 85 12.56 -1.24 13.17
N GLY A 86 12.91 -0.48 14.20
CA GLY A 86 12.87 0.99 14.17
C GLY A 86 11.54 1.57 14.64
N ALA A 87 11.39 2.88 14.45
CA ALA A 87 10.16 3.59 14.82
C ALA A 87 8.97 3.11 13.98
N PRO A 88 7.72 3.26 14.47
CA PRO A 88 6.53 3.04 13.65
C PRO A 88 6.55 3.86 12.36
N SER A 89 6.19 3.24 11.24
CA SER A 89 5.91 3.92 9.98
C SER A 89 4.72 4.87 10.13
N PRO A 90 4.67 5.97 9.35
CA PRO A 90 3.53 6.88 9.38
C PRO A 90 2.22 6.15 9.08
N ARG A 91 1.19 6.40 9.88
CA ARG A 91 -0.15 5.80 9.76
C ARG A 91 -0.71 5.85 8.33
N SER A 92 -0.57 7.00 7.66
CA SER A 92 -1.05 7.19 6.27
C SER A 92 -0.33 6.26 5.27
N VAL A 93 0.95 5.96 5.49
CA VAL A 93 1.72 5.02 4.66
C VAL A 93 1.26 3.59 4.91
N VAL A 94 1.04 3.19 6.17
CA VAL A 94 0.56 1.83 6.49
C VAL A 94 -0.86 1.62 5.95
N ARG A 95 -1.75 2.61 6.09
CA ARG A 95 -3.09 2.57 5.50
C ARG A 95 -3.04 2.42 3.98
N LEU A 96 -2.17 3.17 3.31
CA LEU A 96 -1.97 3.05 1.86
C LEU A 96 -1.39 1.67 1.48
N MET A 97 -0.44 1.14 2.24
CA MET A 97 0.10 -0.21 2.06
C MET A 97 -0.99 -1.28 2.14
N MET A 98 -1.85 -1.21 3.17
CA MET A 98 -2.99 -2.12 3.31
C MET A 98 -3.94 -2.03 2.11
N ALA A 99 -4.29 -0.82 1.67
CA ALA A 99 -5.15 -0.61 0.50
C ALA A 99 -4.54 -1.18 -0.79
N LEU A 100 -3.24 -0.98 -1.00
CA LEU A 100 -2.51 -1.55 -2.13
C LEU A 100 -2.48 -3.09 -2.06
N LYS A 101 -2.34 -3.68 -0.87
CA LYS A 101 -2.33 -5.13 -0.68
C LYS A 101 -3.72 -5.69 -0.97
N LEU A 102 -4.76 -5.10 -0.38
CA LEU A 102 -6.16 -5.44 -0.60
C LEU A 102 -6.49 -5.47 -2.10
N VAL A 103 -6.18 -4.39 -2.82
CA VAL A 103 -6.42 -4.27 -4.27
C VAL A 103 -5.58 -5.26 -5.08
N SER A 104 -4.33 -5.52 -4.68
CA SER A 104 -3.47 -6.51 -5.34
C SER A 104 -4.02 -7.93 -5.22
N LEU A 105 -4.49 -8.31 -4.03
CA LEU A 105 -5.08 -9.62 -3.76
C LEU A 105 -6.42 -9.77 -4.49
N ALA A 106 -7.22 -8.70 -4.55
CA ALA A 106 -8.51 -8.66 -5.25
C ALA A 106 -8.41 -8.86 -6.77
N GLN A 107 -7.22 -8.83 -7.37
CA GLN A 107 -7.05 -9.21 -8.78
C GLN A 107 -7.28 -10.72 -9.02
N GLY A 108 -7.41 -11.54 -7.98
CA GLY A 108 -7.82 -12.94 -8.08
C GLY A 108 -6.74 -13.86 -8.66
N ALA A 109 -5.46 -13.58 -8.36
CA ALA A 109 -4.32 -14.42 -8.76
C ALA A 109 -3.53 -14.98 -7.55
N SER A 110 -3.98 -14.67 -6.33
CA SER A 110 -3.23 -14.94 -5.11
C SER A 110 -3.70 -16.18 -4.36
N GLY A 111 -4.84 -16.78 -4.72
CA GLY A 111 -5.36 -17.98 -4.08
C GLY A 111 -5.79 -17.78 -2.63
N ILE A 112 -6.03 -16.54 -2.23
CA ILE A 112 -6.56 -16.22 -0.90
C ILE A 112 -8.08 -16.38 -0.88
N ARG A 113 -8.65 -16.60 0.30
CA ARG A 113 -10.11 -16.65 0.47
C ARG A 113 -10.73 -15.24 0.50
N THR A 114 -12.01 -15.16 0.19
CA THR A 114 -12.77 -13.92 0.22
C THR A 114 -12.82 -13.32 1.63
N GLU A 115 -12.94 -14.16 2.65
CA GLU A 115 -12.96 -13.78 4.07
C GLU A 115 -11.68 -13.04 4.49
N THR A 116 -10.54 -13.36 3.86
CA THR A 116 -9.27 -12.66 4.08
C THR A 116 -9.30 -11.24 3.50
N LEU A 117 -9.96 -11.04 2.34
CA LEU A 117 -10.19 -9.69 1.79
C LEU A 117 -11.18 -8.90 2.65
N GLU A 118 -12.26 -9.55 3.07
CA GLU A 118 -13.32 -8.95 3.88
C GLU A 118 -12.77 -8.46 5.22
N LEU A 119 -11.94 -9.26 5.90
CA LEU A 119 -11.28 -8.82 7.13
C LEU A 119 -10.39 -7.59 6.89
N MET A 120 -9.59 -7.59 5.81
CA MET A 120 -8.69 -6.47 5.50
C MET A 120 -9.46 -5.19 5.16
N GLN A 121 -10.56 -5.31 4.40
CA GLN A 121 -11.48 -4.20 4.11
C GLN A 121 -12.14 -3.69 5.40
N ALA A 122 -12.64 -4.60 6.26
CA ALA A 122 -13.26 -4.22 7.52
C ALA A 122 -12.28 -3.51 8.47
N MET A 123 -11.03 -3.98 8.57
CA MET A 123 -9.99 -3.27 9.33
C MET A 123 -9.80 -1.83 8.82
N LEU A 124 -9.76 -1.63 7.51
CA LEU A 124 -9.63 -0.30 6.91
C LEU A 124 -10.87 0.58 7.12
N ASP A 125 -12.06 -0.01 7.09
CA ASP A 125 -13.35 0.69 7.33
C ASP A 125 -13.50 1.12 8.79
N HIS A 126 -12.99 0.32 9.73
CA HIS A 126 -12.94 0.62 11.16
C HIS A 126 -11.71 1.42 11.58
N ASP A 127 -10.86 1.84 10.64
CA ASP A 127 -9.64 2.60 10.88
C ASP A 127 -8.67 1.93 11.87
N LEU A 128 -8.58 0.59 11.75
CA LEU A 128 -7.68 -0.30 12.48
C LEU A 128 -6.38 -0.48 11.67
N ILE A 129 -5.37 0.34 11.98
CA ILE A 129 -4.12 0.38 11.22
C ILE A 129 -3.01 -0.32 12.01
N PRO A 130 -2.38 -1.39 11.49
CA PRO A 130 -1.30 -2.10 12.17
C PRO A 130 -0.12 -1.17 12.50
N VAL A 131 0.50 -1.36 13.67
CA VAL A 131 1.77 -0.71 13.98
C VAL A 131 2.88 -1.46 13.26
N VAL A 132 3.46 -0.84 12.23
CA VAL A 132 4.49 -1.46 11.37
C VAL A 132 5.80 -0.70 11.54
N PRO A 133 6.91 -1.35 11.92
CA PRO A 133 8.22 -0.71 12.00
C PRO A 133 8.73 -0.24 10.63
N CYS A 134 9.47 0.89 10.61
CA CYS A 134 9.87 1.55 9.38
C CYS A 134 11.05 0.90 8.63
N GLN A 135 11.77 -0.06 9.23
CA GLN A 135 12.91 -0.73 8.64
C GLN A 135 12.75 -2.25 8.62
N GLY A 136 13.45 -2.91 7.69
CA GLY A 136 13.54 -4.37 7.59
C GLY A 136 13.25 -4.93 6.20
N SER A 137 12.50 -4.20 5.36
CA SER A 137 12.36 -4.55 3.95
C SER A 137 13.61 -4.18 3.15
N VAL A 138 14.00 -5.06 2.22
CA VAL A 138 15.05 -4.81 1.22
C VAL A 138 14.49 -4.71 -0.21
N GLY A 139 13.17 -4.82 -0.40
CA GLY A 139 12.50 -4.68 -1.69
C GLY A 139 12.84 -5.73 -2.77
N ALA A 140 13.60 -6.79 -2.45
CA ALA A 140 14.13 -7.74 -3.43
C ALA A 140 13.16 -8.90 -3.79
N SER A 141 12.55 -9.54 -2.79
CA SER A 141 11.60 -10.66 -2.96
C SER A 141 10.19 -10.33 -2.45
N GLY A 142 9.95 -9.06 -2.17
CA GLY A 142 8.78 -8.54 -1.48
C GLY A 142 9.14 -7.83 -0.19
N ASP A 143 8.20 -7.03 0.29
CA ASP A 143 8.27 -6.28 1.55
C ASP A 143 7.89 -7.19 2.73
N LEU A 144 8.61 -8.31 2.87
CA LEU A 144 8.26 -9.41 3.78
C LEU A 144 8.07 -8.92 5.21
N ALA A 145 9.05 -8.21 5.77
CA ALA A 145 9.00 -7.75 7.16
C ALA A 145 7.79 -6.87 7.49
N PRO A 146 7.54 -5.74 6.80
CA PRO A 146 6.39 -4.88 7.11
C PRO A 146 5.05 -5.53 6.79
N LEU A 147 4.95 -6.33 5.72
CA LEU A 147 3.72 -7.07 5.40
C LEU A 147 3.44 -8.21 6.39
N SER A 148 4.48 -8.77 7.00
CA SER A 148 4.34 -9.74 8.10
C SER A 148 3.81 -9.10 9.35
N HIS A 149 4.26 -7.89 9.71
CA HIS A 149 3.69 -7.14 10.84
C HIS A 149 2.21 -6.84 10.61
N MET A 150 1.81 -6.42 9.41
CA MET A 150 0.39 -6.29 9.05
C MET A 150 -0.36 -7.63 9.19
N ALA A 151 0.14 -8.71 8.59
CA ALA A 151 -0.50 -10.03 8.66
C ALA A 151 -0.56 -10.60 10.09
N ALA A 152 0.43 -10.30 10.93
CA ALA A 152 0.46 -10.69 12.35
C ALA A 152 -0.75 -10.09 13.08
N THR A 153 -1.09 -8.84 12.82
CA THR A 153 -2.27 -8.21 13.44
C THR A 153 -3.57 -8.86 12.99
N MET A 154 -3.67 -9.28 11.72
CA MET A 154 -4.85 -10.00 11.22
C MET A 154 -5.07 -11.33 11.94
N ILE A 155 -4.00 -12.00 12.40
CA ILE A 155 -4.08 -13.23 13.21
C ILE A 155 -4.10 -12.96 14.73
N GLY A 156 -4.32 -11.71 15.14
CA GLY A 156 -4.46 -11.28 16.52
C GLY A 156 -3.15 -11.08 17.29
N VAL A 157 -2.02 -10.91 16.61
CA VAL A 157 -0.69 -10.74 17.21
C VAL A 157 -0.09 -9.37 16.85
N GLY A 158 0.59 -8.73 17.79
CA GLY A 158 1.16 -7.39 17.59
C GLY A 158 0.19 -6.29 18.03
N GLU A 159 0.36 -5.10 17.47
CA GLU A 159 -0.36 -3.89 17.90
C GLU A 159 -1.08 -3.24 16.71
N ILE A 160 -2.24 -2.66 16.99
CA ILE A 160 -3.04 -1.90 16.03
C ILE A 160 -3.26 -0.51 16.61
N GLU A 161 -2.96 0.52 15.82
CA GLU A 161 -3.36 1.89 16.07
C GLU A 161 -4.84 2.06 15.69
N THR A 162 -5.66 2.36 16.69
CA THR A 162 -7.11 2.59 16.57
C THR A 162 -7.41 4.09 16.74
N PRO A 163 -8.65 4.55 16.48
CA PRO A 163 -9.06 5.91 16.83
C PRO A 163 -8.96 6.22 18.35
N GLN A 164 -8.92 5.21 19.20
CA GLN A 164 -8.85 5.33 20.66
C GLN A 164 -7.41 5.14 21.21
N GLY A 165 -6.43 4.86 20.37
CA GLY A 165 -5.04 4.62 20.75
C GLY A 165 -4.48 3.28 20.24
N VAL A 166 -3.25 2.96 20.65
CA VAL A 166 -2.57 1.72 20.25
C VAL A 166 -2.92 0.59 21.20
N TRP A 167 -3.56 -0.46 20.69
CA TRP A 167 -4.01 -1.62 21.47
C TRP A 167 -3.40 -2.91 20.94
N ALA A 168 -3.42 -3.98 21.75
CA ALA A 168 -3.10 -5.31 21.28
C ALA A 168 -4.06 -5.71 20.14
N ALA A 169 -3.53 -6.35 19.09
CA ALA A 169 -4.31 -6.63 17.88
C ALA A 169 -5.59 -7.43 18.15
N SER A 170 -5.53 -8.40 19.07
CA SER A 170 -6.71 -9.18 19.48
C SER A 170 -7.81 -8.32 20.12
N GLU A 171 -7.44 -7.32 20.93
CA GLU A 171 -8.36 -6.40 21.59
C GLU A 171 -8.95 -5.39 20.60
N ALA A 172 -8.11 -4.86 19.71
CA ALA A 172 -8.53 -3.94 18.65
C ALA A 172 -9.49 -4.60 17.64
N LEU A 173 -9.23 -5.84 17.23
CA LEU A 173 -10.17 -6.58 16.37
C LEU A 173 -11.49 -6.82 17.10
N LYS A 174 -11.43 -7.27 18.36
CA LYS A 174 -12.63 -7.55 19.17
C LYS A 174 -13.47 -6.29 19.40
N SER A 175 -12.86 -5.13 19.60
CA SER A 175 -13.58 -3.87 19.82
C SER A 175 -14.36 -3.41 18.59
N ALA A 176 -13.94 -3.82 17.39
CA ALA A 176 -14.66 -3.62 16.13
C ALA A 176 -15.59 -4.80 15.76
N GLY A 177 -15.74 -5.81 16.62
CA GLY A 177 -16.55 -7.00 16.33
C GLY A 177 -15.93 -7.95 15.30
N LEU A 178 -14.63 -7.82 15.03
CA LEU A 178 -13.89 -8.65 14.09
C LEU A 178 -13.22 -9.82 14.80
N SER A 179 -13.09 -10.94 14.09
CA SER A 179 -12.39 -12.14 14.58
C SER A 179 -11.02 -12.29 13.92
N PRO A 180 -9.98 -12.72 14.65
CA PRO A 180 -8.69 -13.03 14.06
C PRO A 180 -8.78 -14.07 12.94
N LEU A 181 -8.02 -13.84 11.87
CA LEU A 181 -7.88 -14.77 10.75
C LEU A 181 -7.19 -16.05 11.20
N THR A 182 -7.71 -17.19 10.77
CA THR A 182 -6.96 -18.45 10.71
C THR A 182 -6.49 -18.63 9.27
N PRO A 183 -5.20 -18.44 8.95
CA PRO A 183 -4.72 -18.52 7.58
C PRO A 183 -4.84 -19.95 7.06
N GLY A 184 -5.42 -20.10 5.87
CA GLY A 184 -5.43 -21.36 5.15
C GLY A 184 -4.22 -21.48 4.22
N PRO A 185 -4.11 -22.61 3.49
CA PRO A 185 -2.98 -22.87 2.60
C PRO A 185 -2.69 -21.69 1.67
N LYS A 186 -1.40 -21.34 1.52
CA LYS A 186 -0.88 -20.20 0.73
C LYS A 186 -1.17 -18.79 1.27
N GLU A 187 -2.11 -18.60 2.19
CA GLU A 187 -2.52 -17.25 2.58
C GLU A 187 -1.46 -16.46 3.34
N GLY A 188 -0.68 -17.12 4.20
CA GLY A 188 0.45 -16.47 4.87
C GLY A 188 1.42 -15.90 3.84
N LEU A 189 1.84 -16.72 2.88
CA LEU A 189 2.73 -16.27 1.82
C LEU A 189 2.10 -15.17 0.94
N ALA A 190 0.81 -15.28 0.61
CA ALA A 190 0.12 -14.30 -0.21
C ALA A 190 0.00 -12.92 0.47
N LEU A 191 -0.19 -12.89 1.80
CA LEU A 191 -0.20 -11.67 2.59
C LEU A 191 1.19 -11.02 2.62
N LEU A 192 2.24 -11.83 2.81
CA LEU A 192 3.62 -11.36 2.98
C LEU A 192 4.32 -10.98 1.67
N ASN A 193 4.04 -11.66 0.56
CA ASN A 193 4.70 -11.41 -0.72
C ASN A 193 4.07 -10.25 -1.47
N GLY A 194 4.90 -9.28 -1.85
CA GLY A 194 4.52 -8.15 -2.71
C GLY A 194 5.29 -6.89 -2.34
N THR A 195 5.11 -5.82 -3.10
CA THR A 195 5.91 -4.58 -3.01
C THR A 195 5.13 -3.41 -2.42
N GLN A 196 4.09 -3.69 -1.61
CA GLN A 196 3.13 -2.66 -1.21
C GLN A 196 3.68 -1.66 -0.18
N PHE A 197 4.64 -2.05 0.65
CA PHE A 197 5.25 -1.11 1.60
C PHE A 197 6.18 -0.14 0.87
N SER A 198 7.04 -0.66 0.00
CA SER A 198 7.91 0.14 -0.87
C SER A 198 7.09 1.04 -1.79
N THR A 199 6.03 0.52 -2.40
CA THR A 199 5.11 1.30 -3.24
C THR A 199 4.39 2.39 -2.45
N ALA A 200 3.90 2.09 -1.24
CA ALA A 200 3.25 3.08 -0.38
C ALA A 200 4.22 4.22 0.00
N ASN A 201 5.45 3.91 0.39
CA ASN A 201 6.48 4.91 0.70
C ASN A 201 6.82 5.78 -0.53
N ALA A 202 7.01 5.15 -1.70
CA ALA A 202 7.31 5.88 -2.94
C ALA A 202 6.16 6.80 -3.36
N LEU A 203 4.91 6.33 -3.25
CA LEU A 203 3.71 7.13 -3.54
C LEU A 203 3.54 8.27 -2.53
N ALA A 204 3.75 8.02 -1.23
CA ALA A 204 3.72 9.08 -0.23
C ALA A 204 4.76 10.16 -0.55
N GLY A 205 6.00 9.76 -0.85
CA GLY A 205 7.07 10.67 -1.28
C GLY A 205 6.70 11.46 -2.54
N LEU A 206 6.12 10.81 -3.55
CA LEU A 206 5.62 11.47 -4.76
C LEU A 206 4.56 12.53 -4.42
N PHE A 207 3.56 12.17 -3.62
CA PHE A 207 2.47 13.09 -3.29
C PHE A 207 2.93 14.29 -2.48
N GLU A 208 3.87 14.12 -1.55
CA GLU A 208 4.45 15.26 -0.84
C GLU A 208 5.38 16.09 -1.74
N ALA A 209 6.16 15.46 -2.62
CA ALA A 209 7.01 16.16 -3.57
C ALA A 209 6.21 17.04 -4.55
N GLU A 210 5.03 16.59 -5.00
CA GLU A 210 4.13 17.39 -5.83
C GLU A 210 3.61 18.63 -5.08
N VAL A 211 3.27 18.50 -3.80
CA VAL A 211 2.87 19.64 -2.94
C VAL A 211 4.03 20.62 -2.76
N LEU A 212 5.23 20.10 -2.51
CA LEU A 212 6.44 20.93 -2.37
C LEU A 212 6.78 21.66 -3.68
N MET A 213 6.62 21.01 -4.83
CA MET A 213 6.85 21.63 -6.13
C MET A 213 5.85 22.77 -6.38
N GLN A 214 4.56 22.55 -6.11
CA GLN A 214 3.54 23.61 -6.22
C GLN A 214 3.84 24.77 -5.28
N THR A 215 4.23 24.47 -4.03
CA THR A 215 4.63 25.47 -3.04
C THR A 215 5.84 26.27 -3.52
N ALA A 216 6.86 25.61 -4.07
CA ALA A 216 8.05 26.25 -4.61
C ALA A 216 7.76 27.18 -5.80
N LEU A 217 6.79 26.83 -6.66
CA LEU A 217 6.36 27.70 -7.75
C LEU A 217 5.73 28.99 -7.21
N VAL A 218 4.83 28.88 -6.23
CA VAL A 218 4.17 30.05 -5.61
C VAL A 218 5.18 30.91 -4.86
N THR A 219 6.04 30.33 -4.02
CA THR A 219 7.04 31.09 -3.27
C THR A 219 8.11 31.69 -4.18
N GLY A 220 8.47 31.00 -5.26
CA GLY A 220 9.38 31.50 -6.29
C GLY A 220 8.82 32.69 -7.04
N ALA A 221 7.52 32.65 -7.40
CA ALA A 221 6.82 33.79 -8.00
C ALA A 221 6.85 35.00 -7.06
N LEU A 222 6.38 34.84 -5.81
CA LEU A 222 6.36 35.91 -4.81
C LEU A 222 7.75 36.52 -4.56
N SER A 223 8.78 35.68 -4.48
CA SER A 223 10.16 36.15 -4.27
C SER A 223 10.68 36.93 -5.46
N THR A 224 10.34 36.49 -6.68
CA THR A 224 10.69 37.20 -7.92
C THR A 224 10.04 38.58 -7.95
N GLU A 225 8.76 38.66 -7.59
CA GLU A 225 8.03 39.93 -7.52
C GLU A 225 8.59 40.88 -6.45
N ALA A 226 8.85 40.37 -5.24
CA ALA A 226 9.42 41.15 -4.15
C ALA A 226 10.79 41.74 -4.51
N ALA A 227 11.60 40.99 -5.28
CA ALA A 227 12.87 41.45 -5.80
C ALA A 227 12.75 42.35 -7.05
N LYS A 228 11.53 42.66 -7.51
CA LYS A 228 11.25 43.34 -8.79
C LYS A 228 11.96 42.69 -9.99
N GLY A 229 12.06 41.36 -9.98
CA GLY A 229 12.67 40.57 -11.04
C GLY A 229 11.83 40.55 -12.32
N SER A 230 12.48 40.42 -13.48
CA SER A 230 11.83 40.31 -14.78
C SER A 230 11.18 38.93 -14.98
N ASP A 231 10.01 38.89 -15.62
CA ASP A 231 9.36 37.67 -16.09
C ASP A 231 9.71 37.27 -17.52
N ALA A 232 10.50 38.08 -18.24
CA ALA A 232 10.99 37.74 -19.57
C ALA A 232 11.66 36.36 -19.67
N PRO A 233 12.38 35.85 -18.65
CA PRO A 233 12.93 34.49 -18.66
C PRO A 233 11.88 33.37 -18.75
N PHE A 234 10.61 33.65 -18.45
CA PHE A 234 9.49 32.70 -18.49
C PHE A 234 8.71 32.73 -19.82
N ASP A 235 9.24 33.40 -20.85
CA ASP A 235 8.62 33.44 -22.17
C ASP A 235 8.54 32.02 -22.78
N PRO A 236 7.35 31.59 -23.24
CA PRO A 236 7.15 30.22 -23.75
C PRO A 236 8.07 29.88 -24.92
N ARG A 237 8.50 30.86 -25.74
CA ARG A 237 9.43 30.63 -26.86
C ARG A 237 10.78 30.11 -26.38
N ILE A 238 11.28 30.61 -25.25
CA ILE A 238 12.56 30.18 -24.67
C ILE A 238 12.48 28.69 -24.27
N HIS A 239 11.41 28.30 -23.59
CA HIS A 239 11.27 26.93 -23.09
C HIS A 239 10.90 25.93 -24.20
N ASN A 240 10.09 26.35 -25.17
CA ASN A 240 9.75 25.53 -26.33
C ASN A 240 10.97 25.19 -27.20
N LEU A 241 11.98 26.06 -27.28
CA LEU A 241 13.24 25.75 -27.95
C LEU A 241 13.99 24.60 -27.26
N ARG A 242 13.94 24.52 -25.92
CA ARG A 242 14.63 23.50 -25.12
C ARG A 242 13.87 22.17 -24.99
N ARG A 243 12.55 22.19 -25.22
CA ARG A 243 11.67 20.99 -25.37
C ARG A 243 11.57 20.07 -24.15
N HIS A 244 12.00 20.50 -22.97
CA HIS A 244 11.78 19.75 -21.74
C HIS A 244 10.39 20.05 -21.18
N LYS A 245 9.50 19.05 -21.19
CA LYS A 245 8.11 19.21 -20.73
C LYS A 245 8.01 19.84 -19.33
N GLY A 246 8.75 19.31 -18.35
CA GLY A 246 8.72 19.85 -16.98
C GLY A 246 9.16 21.31 -16.89
N GLN A 247 10.13 21.73 -17.71
CA GLN A 247 10.57 23.12 -17.76
C GLN A 247 9.51 24.04 -18.40
N ILE A 248 8.88 23.58 -19.48
CA ILE A 248 7.80 24.31 -20.17
C ILE A 248 6.63 24.53 -19.20
N ASP A 249 6.17 23.46 -18.54
CA ASP A 249 5.04 23.51 -17.60
C ASP A 249 5.35 24.40 -16.38
N THR A 250 6.59 24.36 -15.88
CA THR A 250 7.05 25.21 -14.76
C THR A 250 7.04 26.70 -15.15
N ALA A 251 7.60 27.03 -16.31
CA ALA A 251 7.64 28.42 -16.77
C ALA A 251 6.25 28.98 -17.07
N ALA A 252 5.36 28.16 -17.65
CA ALA A 252 3.97 28.53 -17.86
C ALA A 252 3.27 28.88 -16.54
N SER A 253 3.45 28.03 -15.52
CA SER A 253 2.90 28.27 -14.17
C SER A 253 3.42 29.58 -13.55
N LEU A 254 4.74 29.82 -13.59
CA LEU A 254 5.33 31.05 -13.03
C LEU A 254 4.86 32.31 -13.76
N ARG A 255 4.76 32.24 -15.09
CA ARG A 255 4.25 33.34 -15.91
C ARG A 255 2.79 33.65 -15.61
N GLU A 256 1.96 32.62 -15.41
CA GLU A 256 0.56 32.78 -15.03
C GLU A 256 0.44 33.43 -13.65
N LEU A 257 1.18 32.92 -12.65
CA LEU A 257 1.16 33.42 -11.27
C LEU A 257 1.55 34.90 -11.16
N MET A 258 2.52 35.37 -11.96
CA MET A 258 2.96 36.77 -11.94
C MET A 258 2.23 37.67 -12.97
N GLY A 259 1.29 37.11 -13.73
CA GLY A 259 0.57 37.83 -14.77
C GLY A 259 -0.20 39.02 -14.20
N GLY A 260 -0.04 40.21 -14.81
CA GLY A 260 -0.79 41.41 -14.43
C GLY A 260 -0.37 42.07 -13.10
N SER A 261 0.76 41.67 -12.53
CA SER A 261 1.26 42.23 -11.27
C SER A 261 1.61 43.72 -11.34
N ALA A 262 1.10 44.49 -10.37
CA ALA A 262 1.43 45.90 -10.18
C ALA A 262 2.74 46.14 -9.40
N ILE A 263 3.35 45.11 -8.81
CA ILE A 263 4.57 45.26 -7.99
C ILE A 263 5.79 45.63 -8.85
N ARG A 264 5.77 45.21 -10.12
CA ARG A 264 6.81 45.48 -11.12
C ARG A 264 6.50 46.68 -12.02
N ALA A 265 5.37 47.35 -11.81
CA ALA A 265 4.96 48.53 -12.58
C ALA A 265 5.86 49.74 -12.31
#